data_AF-A0A3M8GQN8-F1
#
_entry.id   AF-A0A3M8GQN8-F1
#
_cell.length_a   1.000
_cell.length_b   1.000
_cell.length_c   1.000
_cell.angle_alpha   90.00
_cell.angle_beta   90.00
_cell.angle_gamma   90.00
#
_symmetry.space_group_name_H-M   'P 1'
#
loop_
_entity.id
_entity.type
_entity.pdbx_description
1 polymer ?
#
loop_
_entity_poly.entity_id
_entity_poly.type
_entity_poly.pdbx_seq_one_letter_code
_entity_poly.pdbx_strand_id
1 'polypeptide(L)'
;MKRSLKGLLLAGISAEILIFLICYSIQPNWAETFRYAARYSGRLSFAVFMIGFYLFAFGHPRPVKENKTLRNWLTLFAVVHLIHFGFLATNVYLNEIPIIPVRLSGGALAYLMIVGAPLLLHKMKLVWQLVYFYYVSAVMGITYLARARGNFEGAEPFWFHYLALGLIIGCALFFGYKILRAKKKPATK
;
A
#
# COMPACT_ATOMS: atom_id res chain seq x y z
N MET A 1 -8.40 16.92 14.15
CA MET A 1 -7.69 16.23 15.26
C MET A 1 -6.35 15.67 14.74
N LYS A 2 -5.19 16.23 15.14
CA LYS A 2 -3.87 15.69 14.74
C LYS A 2 -3.66 14.35 15.44
N ARG A 3 -3.87 13.21 14.76
CA ARG A 3 -3.62 11.88 15.34
C ARG A 3 -2.11 11.73 15.63
N SER A 4 -1.75 11.36 16.85
CA SER A 4 -0.37 11.04 17.22
C SER A 4 0.09 9.76 16.50
N LEU A 5 1.40 9.62 16.25
CA LEU A 5 1.94 8.40 15.62
C LEU A 5 1.59 7.16 16.45
N LYS A 6 1.72 7.24 17.77
CA LYS A 6 1.35 6.15 18.69
C LYS A 6 -0.11 5.73 18.50
N GLY A 7 -1.03 6.69 18.45
CA GLY A 7 -2.45 6.38 18.24
C GLY A 7 -2.74 5.79 16.86
N LEU A 8 -2.04 6.25 15.81
CA LEU A 8 -2.14 5.68 14.47
C LEU A 8 -1.65 4.23 14.43
N LEU A 9 -0.48 3.96 15.03
CA LEU A 9 0.09 2.61 15.08
C LEU A 9 -0.80 1.66 15.89
N LEU A 10 -1.28 2.09 17.06
CA LEU A 10 -2.21 1.30 17.86
C LEU A 10 -3.45 0.95 17.05
N ALA A 11 -4.09 1.94 16.40
CA ALA A 11 -5.27 1.70 15.59
C ALA A 11 -5.00 0.73 14.42
N GLY A 12 -3.86 0.87 13.73
CA GLY A 12 -3.49 -0.03 12.64
C GLY A 12 -3.24 -1.46 13.09
N ILE A 13 -2.44 -1.63 14.14
CA ILE A 13 -2.12 -2.95 14.69
C ILE A 13 -3.38 -3.62 15.25
N SER A 14 -4.23 -2.87 15.97
CA SER A 14 -5.52 -3.39 16.44
C SER A 14 -6.43 -3.80 15.29
N ALA A 15 -6.44 -3.07 14.17
CA ALA A 15 -7.20 -3.47 13.00
C ALA A 15 -6.68 -4.76 12.36
N GLU A 16 -5.36 -4.95 12.27
CA GLU A 16 -4.75 -6.20 11.78
C GLU A 16 -5.07 -7.39 12.70
N ILE A 17 -4.98 -7.20 14.02
CA ILE A 17 -5.36 -8.21 15.01
C ILE A 17 -6.84 -8.57 14.87
N LEU A 18 -7.71 -7.57 14.74
CA LEU A 18 -9.15 -7.79 14.57
C LEU A 18 -9.46 -8.57 13.27
N ILE A 19 -8.80 -8.21 12.16
CA ILE A 19 -8.90 -8.94 10.89
C ILE A 19 -8.56 -10.42 11.11
N PHE A 20 -7.43 -10.69 11.76
CA PHE A 20 -6.98 -12.05 12.01
C PHE A 20 -7.96 -12.81 12.91
N LEU A 21 -8.39 -12.23 14.04
CA LEU A 21 -9.32 -12.87 14.99
C LEU A 21 -10.67 -13.17 14.33
N ILE A 22 -11.21 -12.26 13.52
CA ILE A 22 -12.45 -12.50 12.76
C ILE A 22 -12.25 -13.66 11.78
N CYS A 23 -11.15 -13.67 11.02
CA CYS A 23 -10.87 -14.77 10.08
C CYS A 23 -10.73 -16.10 10.82
N TYR A 24 -9.99 -16.12 11.92
CA TYR A 24 -9.79 -17.30 12.74
C TYR A 24 -11.10 -17.86 13.32
N SER A 25 -12.05 -16.98 13.65
CA SER A 25 -13.32 -17.39 14.27
C SER A 25 -14.34 -17.93 13.26
N ILE A 26 -14.20 -17.60 11.97
CA ILE A 26 -15.18 -17.93 10.93
C ILE A 26 -14.65 -19.00 9.96
N GLN A 27 -13.34 -19.05 9.74
CA GLN A 27 -12.76 -19.97 8.76
C GLN A 27 -12.52 -21.37 9.37
N PRO A 28 -12.69 -22.44 8.59
CA PRO A 28 -12.70 -23.81 9.11
C PRO A 28 -11.32 -24.34 9.51
N ASN A 29 -10.24 -23.73 9.00
CA ASN A 29 -8.87 -24.19 9.24
C ASN A 29 -7.86 -23.04 9.10
N TRP A 30 -6.61 -23.32 9.45
CA TRP A 30 -5.50 -22.36 9.38
C TRP A 30 -5.21 -21.87 7.96
N ALA A 31 -5.26 -22.74 6.96
CA ALA A 31 -4.97 -22.39 5.57
C ALA A 31 -5.95 -21.31 5.05
N GLU A 32 -7.26 -21.51 5.28
CA GLU A 32 -8.28 -20.52 4.95
C GLU A 32 -8.18 -19.27 5.84
N THR A 33 -7.90 -19.43 7.13
CA THR A 33 -7.70 -18.29 8.05
C THR A 33 -6.65 -17.32 7.50
N PHE A 34 -5.47 -17.83 7.14
CA PHE A 34 -4.39 -17.01 6.60
C PHE A 34 -4.68 -16.52 5.18
N ARG A 35 -5.40 -17.29 4.37
CA ARG A 35 -5.86 -16.85 3.04
C ARG A 35 -6.75 -15.61 3.13
N TYR A 36 -7.77 -15.65 3.99
CA TYR A 36 -8.67 -14.52 4.17
C TYR A 36 -8.01 -13.36 4.92
N ALA A 37 -7.20 -13.63 5.95
CA ALA A 37 -6.44 -12.60 6.66
C ALA A 37 -5.51 -11.84 5.70
N ALA A 38 -4.77 -12.54 4.84
CA ALA A 38 -3.92 -11.91 3.82
C ALA A 38 -4.75 -11.04 2.85
N ARG A 39 -5.92 -11.50 2.41
CA ARG A 39 -6.80 -10.71 1.53
C ARG A 39 -7.29 -9.43 2.20
N TYR A 40 -7.84 -9.50 3.42
CA TYR A 40 -8.39 -8.33 4.11
C TYR A 40 -7.31 -7.37 4.60
N SER A 41 -6.22 -7.89 5.16
CA SER A 41 -5.04 -7.12 5.54
C SER A 41 -4.42 -6.39 4.34
N GLY A 42 -4.34 -7.04 3.17
CA GLY A 42 -3.87 -6.40 1.94
C GLY A 42 -4.75 -5.21 1.51
N ARG A 43 -6.07 -5.29 1.70
CA ARG A 43 -7.01 -4.19 1.43
C ARG A 43 -6.85 -3.05 2.43
N LEU A 44 -6.64 -3.36 3.71
CA LEU A 44 -6.35 -2.35 4.73
C LEU A 44 -5.04 -1.62 4.40
N SER A 45 -3.98 -2.37 4.11
CA SER A 45 -2.69 -1.81 3.72
C SER A 45 -2.78 -0.93 2.46
N PHE A 46 -3.57 -1.34 1.45
CA PHE A 46 -3.89 -0.50 0.29
C PHE A 46 -4.59 0.81 0.68
N ALA A 47 -5.61 0.76 1.55
CA ALA A 47 -6.31 1.96 2.00
C ALA A 47 -5.36 2.94 2.73
N VAL A 48 -4.48 2.43 3.59
CA VAL A 48 -3.46 3.22 4.29
C VAL A 48 -2.47 3.85 3.30
N PHE A 49 -2.03 3.11 2.28
CA PHE A 49 -1.19 3.64 1.20
C PHE A 49 -1.88 4.79 0.46
N MET A 50 -3.14 4.62 0.08
CA MET A 50 -3.89 5.65 -0.66
C MET A 50 -4.03 6.95 0.15
N ILE A 51 -4.20 6.86 1.48
CA ILE A 51 -4.19 8.05 2.35
C ILE A 51 -2.81 8.73 2.32
N GLY A 52 -1.72 7.95 2.41
CA GLY A 52 -0.36 8.48 2.27
C GLY A 52 -0.13 9.17 0.93
N PHE A 53 -0.54 8.53 -0.17
CA PHE A 53 -0.40 9.09 -1.51
C PHE A 53 -1.24 10.36 -1.69
N TYR A 54 -2.48 10.38 -1.19
CA TYR A 54 -3.32 11.58 -1.16
C TYR A 54 -2.63 12.73 -0.42
N LEU A 55 -2.11 12.49 0.79
CA LEU A 55 -1.42 13.52 1.58
C LEU A 55 -0.18 14.06 0.89
N PHE A 56 0.56 13.21 0.18
CA PHE A 56 1.68 13.63 -0.64
C PHE A 56 1.23 14.46 -1.84
N ALA A 57 0.21 14.01 -2.56
CA ALA A 57 -0.30 14.67 -3.76
C ALA A 57 -0.84 16.08 -3.46
N PHE A 58 -1.63 16.21 -2.39
CA PHE A 58 -2.20 17.50 -1.97
C PHE A 58 -1.16 18.38 -1.26
N GLY A 59 -0.20 17.78 -0.55
CA GLY A 59 0.91 18.50 0.08
C GLY A 59 1.96 19.06 -0.89
N HIS A 60 2.04 18.54 -2.12
CA HIS A 60 3.00 19.00 -3.13
C HIS A 60 2.89 20.51 -3.40
N PRO A 61 4.03 21.25 -3.50
CA PRO A 61 5.40 20.75 -3.63
C PRO A 61 6.15 20.48 -2.31
N ARG A 62 5.48 20.47 -1.16
CA ARG A 62 6.16 20.25 0.13
C ARG A 62 6.80 18.85 0.18
N PRO A 63 8.11 18.74 0.41
CA PRO A 63 8.78 17.44 0.51
C PRO A 63 8.31 16.68 1.76
N VAL A 64 8.47 15.35 1.75
CA VAL A 64 8.10 14.47 2.87
C VAL A 64 8.70 14.93 4.21
N LYS A 65 9.91 15.51 4.21
CA LYS A 65 10.60 16.03 5.41
C LYS A 65 9.74 17.02 6.20
N GLU A 66 8.99 17.87 5.51
CA GLU A 66 8.19 18.96 6.09
C GLU A 66 6.77 18.53 6.47
N ASN A 67 6.32 17.36 5.99
CA ASN A 67 4.98 16.86 6.23
C ASN A 67 4.97 15.75 7.28
N LYS A 68 4.94 16.14 8.56
CA LYS A 68 4.88 15.20 9.70
C LYS A 68 3.70 14.22 9.61
N THR A 69 2.54 14.69 9.15
CA THR A 69 1.36 13.84 8.99
C THR A 69 1.62 12.74 7.96
N LEU A 70 2.14 13.09 6.79
CA LEU A 70 2.53 12.13 5.76
C LEU A 70 3.56 11.11 6.28
N ARG A 71 4.58 11.57 7.02
CA ARG A 71 5.58 10.68 7.62
C ARG A 71 4.96 9.66 8.58
N ASN A 72 3.99 10.10 9.39
CA ASN A 72 3.28 9.17 10.28
C ASN A 72 2.47 8.14 9.50
N TRP A 73 1.80 8.54 8.41
CA TRP A 73 1.07 7.61 7.54
C TRP A 73 1.98 6.65 6.78
N LEU A 74 3.15 7.09 6.33
CA LEU A 74 4.16 6.21 5.73
C LEU A 74 4.70 5.20 6.74
N THR A 75 4.88 5.61 8.00
CA THR A 75 5.27 4.71 9.09
C THR A 75 4.19 3.68 9.38
N LEU A 76 2.94 4.12 9.48
CA LEU A 76 1.79 3.23 9.64
C LEU A 76 1.71 2.24 8.48
N PHE A 77 1.82 2.72 7.24
CA PHE A 77 1.79 1.90 6.05
C PHE A 77 2.87 0.81 6.07
N ALA A 78 4.12 1.18 6.40
CA ALA A 78 5.21 0.20 6.52
C ALA A 78 4.90 -0.89 7.55
N VAL A 79 4.38 -0.52 8.73
CA VAL A 79 4.05 -1.47 9.80
C VAL A 79 2.91 -2.42 9.39
N VAL A 80 1.78 -1.88 8.91
CA VAL A 80 0.65 -2.73 8.50
C VAL A 80 1.01 -3.61 7.30
N HIS A 81 1.83 -3.10 6.37
CA HIS A 81 2.27 -3.87 5.21
C HIS A 81 3.26 -4.99 5.59
N LEU A 82 4.06 -4.80 6.63
CA LEU A 82 4.92 -5.86 7.17
C LEU A 82 4.11 -6.96 7.86
N ILE A 83 3.05 -6.60 8.60
CA ILE A 83 2.10 -7.56 9.17
C ILE A 83 1.39 -8.32 8.04
N HIS A 84 0.90 -7.61 7.03
CA HIS A 84 0.31 -8.19 5.82
C HIS A 84 1.25 -9.20 5.15
N PHE A 85 2.55 -8.88 5.03
CA PHE A 85 3.55 -9.79 4.48
C PHE A 85 3.61 -11.11 5.27
N GLY A 86 3.56 -11.03 6.60
CA GLY A 86 3.46 -12.21 7.45
C GLY A 86 2.26 -13.08 7.08
N PHE A 87 1.06 -12.49 6.99
CA PHE A 87 -0.13 -13.24 6.57
C PHE A 87 -0.01 -13.81 5.16
N LEU A 88 0.54 -13.05 4.22
CA LEU A 88 0.74 -13.48 2.84
C LEU A 88 1.74 -14.63 2.73
N ALA A 89 2.87 -14.55 3.43
CA ALA A 89 3.90 -15.57 3.44
C ALA A 89 3.37 -16.88 4.05
N THR A 90 2.66 -16.80 5.18
CA THR A 90 2.01 -17.97 5.78
C THR A 90 0.93 -18.54 4.88
N ASN A 91 0.14 -17.70 4.21
CA ASN A 91 -0.84 -18.17 3.22
C ASN A 91 -0.17 -18.91 2.06
N VAL A 92 0.92 -18.38 1.49
CA VAL A 92 1.69 -19.06 0.43
C VAL A 92 2.20 -20.42 0.90
N TYR A 93 2.74 -20.48 2.11
CA TYR A 93 3.24 -21.72 2.70
C TYR A 93 2.12 -22.75 2.93
N LEU A 94 1.02 -22.36 3.60
CA LEU A 94 -0.07 -23.28 3.97
C LEU A 94 -0.96 -23.71 2.80
N ASN A 95 -1.02 -22.91 1.73
CA ASN A 95 -1.89 -23.17 0.57
C ASN A 95 -1.08 -23.57 -0.67
N GLU A 96 0.21 -23.84 -0.53
CA GLU A 96 1.10 -24.31 -1.59
C GLU A 96 1.03 -23.44 -2.86
N ILE A 97 0.87 -22.12 -2.69
CA ILE A 97 0.69 -21.21 -3.82
C ILE A 97 2.01 -21.13 -4.61
N PRO A 98 2.00 -21.36 -5.93
CA PRO A 98 3.22 -21.36 -6.72
C PRO A 98 3.89 -19.99 -6.71
N ILE A 99 5.19 -19.99 -6.38
CA ILE A 99 6.01 -18.78 -6.36
C ILE A 99 6.48 -18.50 -7.79
N ILE A 100 5.97 -17.43 -8.40
CA ILE A 100 6.37 -16.99 -9.74
C ILE A 100 7.48 -15.94 -9.61
N PRO A 101 8.75 -16.24 -9.98
CA PRO A 101 9.91 -15.37 -9.68
C PRO A 101 9.80 -13.94 -10.24
N VAL A 102 9.21 -13.77 -11.42
CA VAL A 102 9.01 -12.44 -12.04
C VAL A 102 8.00 -11.60 -11.25
N ARG A 103 6.94 -12.22 -10.71
CA ARG A 103 5.99 -11.52 -9.83
C ARG A 103 6.65 -11.19 -8.48
N LEU A 104 7.54 -12.06 -8.02
CA LEU A 104 8.27 -11.92 -6.77
C LEU A 104 9.28 -10.76 -6.83
N SER A 105 10.01 -10.56 -7.93
CA SER A 105 11.06 -9.52 -8.01
C SER A 105 10.51 -8.09 -7.92
N GLY A 106 9.43 -7.79 -8.64
CA GLY A 106 8.74 -6.50 -8.54
C GLY A 106 8.10 -6.27 -7.16
N GLY A 107 7.48 -7.31 -6.61
CA GLY A 107 6.93 -7.27 -5.25
C GLY A 107 8.01 -7.06 -4.19
N ALA A 108 9.15 -7.74 -4.29
CA ALA A 108 10.26 -7.65 -3.34
C ALA A 108 10.85 -6.23 -3.31
N LEU A 109 11.07 -5.60 -4.47
CA LEU A 109 11.55 -4.22 -4.51
C LEU A 109 10.52 -3.26 -3.91
N ALA A 110 9.22 -3.43 -4.19
CA ALA A 110 8.17 -2.65 -3.53
C ALA A 110 8.21 -2.81 -2.00
N TYR A 111 8.36 -4.04 -1.49
CA TYR A 111 8.49 -4.28 -0.05
C TYR A 111 9.67 -3.54 0.56
N LEU A 112 10.86 -3.61 -0.05
CA LEU A 112 12.04 -2.88 0.42
C LEU A 112 11.80 -1.36 0.45
N MET A 113 11.16 -0.83 -0.59
CA MET A 113 10.81 0.59 -0.66
C MET A 113 9.83 0.99 0.44
N ILE A 114 8.80 0.18 0.68
CA ILE A 114 7.75 0.43 1.68
C ILE A 114 8.34 0.43 3.10
N VAL A 115 9.12 -0.60 3.44
CA VAL A 115 9.75 -0.73 4.76
C VAL A 115 10.82 0.35 4.97
N GLY A 116 11.56 0.71 3.93
CA GLY A 116 12.57 1.78 4.00
C GLY A 116 11.99 3.20 4.03
N ALA A 117 10.76 3.41 3.56
CA ALA A 117 10.18 4.75 3.37
C ALA A 117 10.18 5.65 4.63
N PRO A 118 9.83 5.16 5.83
CA PRO A 118 9.85 5.98 7.05
C PRO A 118 11.23 6.58 7.36
N LEU A 119 12.29 5.85 7.02
CA LEU A 119 13.68 6.18 7.36
C LEU A 119 14.40 6.94 6.25
N LEU A 120 14.10 6.63 4.99
CA LEU A 120 14.87 7.09 3.84
C LEU A 120 14.15 8.15 3.01
N LEU A 121 12.84 8.04 2.83
CA LEU A 121 12.10 8.83 1.83
C LEU A 121 12.15 10.34 2.13
N HIS A 122 12.18 10.72 3.41
CA HIS A 122 12.27 12.12 3.83
C HIS A 122 13.64 12.76 3.58
N LYS A 123 14.69 11.96 3.35
CA LYS A 123 16.05 12.43 3.05
C LYS A 123 16.29 12.54 1.54
N MET A 124 15.39 11.99 0.72
CA MET A 124 15.54 11.92 -0.71
C MET A 124 15.01 13.17 -1.42
N LYS A 125 15.57 13.46 -2.61
CA LYS A 125 15.05 14.50 -3.52
C LYS A 125 13.62 14.17 -3.96
N LEU A 126 12.85 15.21 -4.30
CA LEU A 126 11.45 15.08 -4.71
C LEU A 126 11.23 14.05 -5.83
N VAL A 127 12.14 13.98 -6.81
CA VAL A 127 12.06 12.99 -7.92
C VAL A 127 12.02 11.55 -7.39
N TRP A 128 12.86 11.21 -6.40
CA TRP A 128 12.85 9.88 -5.80
C TRP A 128 11.62 9.62 -4.92
N GLN A 129 11.05 10.68 -4.31
CA GLN A 129 9.76 10.59 -3.64
C GLN A 129 8.63 10.30 -4.64
N LEU A 130 8.66 10.90 -5.84
CA LEU A 130 7.73 10.59 -6.92
C LEU A 130 7.90 9.15 -7.39
N VAL A 131 9.14 8.71 -7.65
CA VAL A 131 9.44 7.32 -8.04
C VAL A 131 8.84 6.34 -7.03
N TYR A 132 9.00 6.61 -5.72
CA TYR A 132 8.38 5.80 -4.68
C TYR A 132 6.86 5.64 -4.86
N PHE A 133 6.11 6.75 -4.92
CA PHE A 133 4.65 6.67 -5.00
C PHE A 133 4.16 6.05 -6.30
N TYR A 134 4.78 6.37 -7.45
CA TYR A 134 4.39 5.80 -8.74
C TYR A 134 4.78 4.33 -8.85
N TYR A 135 5.95 3.92 -8.36
CA TYR A 135 6.38 2.52 -8.39
C TYR A 135 5.48 1.64 -7.53
N VAL A 136 5.24 2.03 -6.27
CA VAL A 136 4.35 1.27 -5.37
C VAL A 136 2.93 1.21 -5.94
N SER A 137 2.43 2.31 -6.51
CA SER A 137 1.13 2.34 -7.20
C SER A 137 1.09 1.37 -8.39
N ALA A 138 2.14 1.31 -9.20
CA ALA A 138 2.22 0.42 -10.35
C ALA A 138 2.22 -1.05 -9.93
N VAL A 139 3.02 -1.42 -8.91
CA VAL A 139 3.06 -2.79 -8.38
C VAL A 139 1.70 -3.20 -7.81
N MET A 140 1.06 -2.34 -7.02
CA MET A 140 -0.31 -2.58 -6.53
C MET A 140 -1.32 -2.70 -7.68
N GLY A 141 -1.23 -1.82 -8.68
CA GLY A 141 -2.10 -1.83 -9.85
C GLY A 141 -1.99 -3.12 -10.65
N ILE A 142 -0.78 -3.57 -10.96
CA ILE A 142 -0.54 -4.85 -11.66
C ILE A 142 -1.09 -6.02 -10.84
N THR A 143 -0.91 -5.99 -9.51
CA THR A 143 -1.45 -7.02 -8.61
C THR A 143 -2.98 -7.07 -8.66
N TYR A 144 -3.66 -5.93 -8.59
CA TYR A 144 -5.13 -5.88 -8.70
C TYR A 144 -5.62 -6.23 -10.10
N LEU A 145 -4.90 -5.85 -11.15
CA LEU A 145 -5.24 -6.22 -12.53
C LEU A 145 -5.17 -7.73 -12.73
N ALA A 146 -4.11 -8.39 -12.21
CA ALA A 146 -3.99 -9.84 -12.27
C ALA A 146 -5.17 -10.53 -11.58
N ARG A 147 -5.59 -10.03 -10.40
CA ARG A 147 -6.75 -10.55 -9.65
C ARG A 147 -8.09 -10.28 -10.35
N ALA A 148 -8.26 -9.10 -10.95
CA ALA A 148 -9.46 -8.77 -11.71
C ALA A 148 -9.62 -9.64 -12.97
N ARG A 149 -8.51 -10.09 -13.56
CA ARG A 149 -8.50 -10.99 -14.74
C ARG A 149 -8.64 -12.47 -14.37
N GLY A 150 -8.67 -12.83 -13.10
CA GLY A 150 -8.67 -14.23 -12.65
C GLY A 150 -7.33 -14.94 -12.79
N ASN A 151 -6.25 -14.21 -13.10
CA ASN A 151 -4.90 -14.77 -13.31
C ASN A 151 -4.12 -15.00 -12.00
N PHE A 152 -4.82 -14.97 -10.86
CA PHE A 152 -4.26 -15.10 -9.53
C PHE A 152 -4.89 -16.29 -8.83
N GLU A 153 -4.14 -17.39 -8.75
CA GLU A 153 -4.58 -18.59 -8.05
C GLU A 153 -4.88 -18.29 -6.58
N GLY A 154 -6.00 -18.81 -6.09
CA GLY A 154 -6.46 -18.57 -4.73
C GLY A 154 -7.05 -17.17 -4.49
N ALA A 155 -7.49 -16.43 -5.52
CA ALA A 155 -8.34 -15.26 -5.36
C ALA A 155 -9.26 -15.02 -6.56
N GLU A 156 -10.56 -15.23 -6.37
CA GLU A 156 -11.59 -14.91 -7.37
C GLU A 156 -11.65 -13.40 -7.68
N PRO A 157 -11.99 -13.02 -8.93
CA PRO A 157 -12.33 -11.64 -9.25
C PRO A 157 -13.42 -11.08 -8.32
N PHE A 158 -13.22 -9.86 -7.84
CA PHE A 158 -14.12 -9.21 -6.89
C PHE A 158 -14.23 -7.73 -7.24
N TRP A 159 -15.40 -7.12 -7.04
CA TRP A 159 -15.68 -5.73 -7.44
C TRP A 159 -14.64 -4.74 -6.89
N PHE A 160 -14.10 -5.01 -5.70
CA PHE A 160 -13.07 -4.18 -5.08
C PHE A 160 -11.79 -4.08 -5.92
N HIS A 161 -11.43 -5.11 -6.69
CA HIS A 161 -10.24 -5.06 -7.55
C HIS A 161 -10.39 -3.97 -8.62
N TYR A 162 -11.57 -3.81 -9.19
CA TYR A 162 -11.87 -2.75 -10.16
C TYR A 162 -11.92 -1.37 -9.49
N LEU A 163 -12.53 -1.25 -8.30
CA LEU A 163 -12.50 0.00 -7.53
C LEU A 163 -11.05 0.42 -7.21
N ALA A 164 -10.23 -0.51 -6.71
CA ALA A 164 -8.84 -0.24 -6.37
C ALA A 164 -8.03 0.23 -7.58
N LEU A 165 -8.20 -0.42 -8.74
CA LEU A 165 -7.58 0.02 -10.00
C LEU A 165 -8.02 1.44 -10.38
N GLY A 166 -9.31 1.73 -10.32
CA GLY A 166 -9.85 3.07 -10.60
C GLY A 166 -9.27 4.13 -9.68
N LEU A 167 -9.16 3.85 -8.37
CA LEU A 167 -8.58 4.76 -7.39
C LEU A 167 -7.08 5.01 -7.63
N ILE A 168 -6.30 3.97 -7.94
CA ILE A 168 -4.88 4.08 -8.25
C ILE A 168 -4.68 4.96 -9.49
N ILE A 169 -5.36 4.62 -10.59
CA ILE A 169 -5.24 5.32 -11.86
C ILE A 169 -5.70 6.77 -11.71
N GLY A 170 -6.87 6.99 -11.10
CA GLY A 170 -7.41 8.32 -10.87
C GLY A 170 -6.48 9.21 -10.05
N CYS A 171 -5.93 8.69 -8.94
CA CYS A 171 -4.98 9.44 -8.12
C CYS A 171 -3.67 9.74 -8.86
N ALA A 172 -3.13 8.75 -9.59
CA ALA A 172 -1.89 8.90 -10.36
C ALA A 172 -2.03 9.95 -11.47
N LEU A 173 -3.15 9.94 -12.21
CA LEU A 173 -3.46 10.91 -13.27
C LEU A 173 -3.69 12.31 -12.70
N PHE A 174 -4.52 12.42 -11.65
CA PHE A 174 -4.80 13.70 -10.98
C PHE A 174 -3.51 14.34 -10.46
N PHE A 175 -2.66 13.56 -9.80
CA PHE A 175 -1.40 14.06 -9.27
C PHE A 175 -0.42 14.43 -10.38
N GLY A 176 -0.31 13.60 -11.43
CA GLY A 176 0.50 13.91 -12.60
C GLY A 176 0.11 15.24 -13.26
N TYR A 177 -1.20 15.45 -13.44
CA TYR A 177 -1.75 16.71 -13.93
C TYR A 177 -1.38 17.91 -13.04
N LYS A 178 -1.48 17.77 -11.71
CA LYS A 178 -1.10 18.82 -10.76
C LYS A 178 0.37 19.21 -10.88
N ILE A 179 1.28 18.24 -10.98
CA ILE A 179 2.73 18.49 -11.17
C ILE A 179 2.97 19.25 -12.48
N LEU A 180 2.33 18.81 -13.58
CA LEU A 180 2.49 19.45 -14.89
C LEU A 180 1.99 20.91 -14.86
N ARG A 181 0.87 21.19 -14.19
CA ARG A 181 0.39 22.57 -14.03
C ARG A 181 1.32 23.43 -13.16
N ALA A 182 1.86 22.88 -12.08
CA ALA A 182 2.79 23.60 -11.21
C ALA A 182 4.07 24.02 -11.96
N LYS A 183 4.57 23.18 -12.88
CA LYS A 183 5.72 23.53 -13.75
C LYS A 183 5.40 24.64 -14.77
N LYS A 184 4.15 24.77 -15.20
CA LYS A 184 3.73 25.78 -16.20
C LYS A 184 3.52 27.18 -15.61
N LYS A 185 3.39 27.32 -14.28
CA LYS A 185 3.41 28.64 -13.62
C LYS A 185 4.86 28.95 -13.25
N PRO A 186 5.55 29.89 -13.91
CA PRO A 186 6.84 30.36 -13.42
C PRO A 186 6.63 30.93 -12.02
N ALA A 187 7.56 30.69 -11.11
CA ALA A 187 7.58 31.40 -9.84
C ALA A 187 7.72 32.89 -10.16
N THR A 188 6.64 33.67 -9.99
CA THR A 188 6.76 35.11 -9.80
C THR A 188 7.65 35.30 -8.58
N LYS A 189 8.81 35.93 -8.82
CA LYS A 189 9.88 36.18 -7.85
C LYS A 189 9.36 36.78 -6.55
#